data_AF-A0A6C0Y4M2-F1
#
_entry.id   AF-A0A6C0Y4M2-F1
#
_cell.length_a   1.000
_cell.length_b   1.000
_cell.length_c   1.000
_cell.angle_alpha   90.00
_cell.angle_beta   90.00
_cell.angle_gamma   90.00
#
_symmetry.space_group_name_H-M   'P 1'
#
loop_
_entity.id
_entity.type
_entity.pdbx_description
1 polymer ?
#
loop_
_entity_poly.entity_id
_entity_poly.type
_entity_poly.pdbx_seq_one_letter_code
_entity_poly.pdbx_strand_id
1 'polypeptide(L)'
;MYRKFYPRYLLLNICISVIFVAIGMYPEHILLNYWMVVIHWILGIVLMHILIIRLPLFNRFYINRKKLHYSIVQTPIYKHAEYKAAPVMSGLVVFGLVCTVLYVFNMTEFYVEYAFIAGLSTGNMSFYYAP
;
A
#
# COMPACT_ATOMS: atom_id res chain seq x y z
N MET A 1 13.47 -5.25 3.35
CA MET A 1 12.48 -6.00 4.18
C MET A 1 13.14 -7.23 4.82
N TYR A 2 13.12 -7.37 6.15
CA TYR A 2 13.55 -8.62 6.80
C TYR A 2 12.56 -9.72 6.43
N ARG A 3 12.98 -10.66 5.56
CA ARG A 3 12.15 -11.81 5.13
C ARG A 3 11.50 -12.56 6.30
N LYS A 4 12.14 -12.55 7.47
CA LYS A 4 11.66 -13.18 8.71
C LYS A 4 10.33 -12.61 9.24
N PHE A 5 10.05 -11.33 9.00
CA PHE A 5 8.85 -10.66 9.53
C PHE A 5 7.77 -10.39 8.47
N TYR A 6 8.07 -10.62 7.19
CA TYR A 6 7.11 -10.53 6.08
C TYR A 6 5.74 -11.19 6.36
N PRO A 7 5.65 -12.45 6.83
CA PRO A 7 4.35 -13.09 7.06
C PRO A 7 3.54 -12.41 8.17
N ARG A 8 4.19 -11.84 9.19
CA ARG A 8 3.49 -11.10 10.26
C ARG A 8 2.88 -9.80 9.75
N TYR A 9 3.60 -9.06 8.91
CA TYR A 9 3.09 -7.83 8.32
C TYR A 9 1.97 -8.09 7.31
N LEU A 10 2.05 -9.19 6.57
CA LEU A 10 1.00 -9.62 5.67
C LEU A 10 -0.28 -9.99 6.45
N LEU A 11 -0.15 -10.73 7.55
CA LEU A 11 -1.29 -11.06 8.43
C LEU A 11 -1.94 -9.81 9.01
N LEU A 12 -1.13 -8.85 9.48
CA LEU A 12 -1.62 -7.59 10.02
C LEU A 12 -2.33 -6.75 8.95
N ASN A 13 -1.83 -6.74 7.71
CA ASN A 13 -2.48 -6.11 6.57
C ASN A 13 -3.86 -6.74 6.28
N ILE A 14 -3.95 -8.08 6.30
CA ILE A 14 -5.23 -8.79 6.16
C ILE A 14 -6.19 -8.37 7.27
N CYS A 15 -5.76 -8.39 8.54
CA CYS A 15 -6.62 -8.02 9.66
C CYS A 15 -7.16 -6.59 9.55
N ILE A 16 -6.31 -5.61 9.21
CA ILE A 16 -6.76 -4.22 9.05
C ILE A 16 -7.73 -4.10 7.87
N SER A 17 -7.44 -4.76 6.75
CA SER A 17 -8.30 -4.73 5.57
C SER A 17 -9.68 -5.34 5.85
N VAL A 18 -9.72 -6.46 6.59
CA VAL A 18 -10.97 -7.11 7.01
C VAL A 18 -11.79 -6.20 7.93
N ILE A 19 -11.16 -5.51 8.88
CA ILE A 19 -11.85 -4.54 9.76
C ILE A 19 -12.48 -3.41 8.94
N PHE A 20 -11.74 -2.86 7.97
CA PHE A 20 -12.25 -1.80 7.11
C PHE A 20 -13.41 -2.26 6.22
N VAL A 21 -13.33 -3.47 5.67
CA VAL A 21 -14.44 -4.07 4.90
C VAL A 21 -15.66 -4.27 5.79
N ALA A 22 -15.49 -4.83 7.00
CA ALA A 22 -16.58 -5.13 7.92
C ALA A 22 -17.27 -3.88 8.49
N ILE A 23 -16.53 -2.81 8.75
CA ILE A 23 -17.06 -1.59 9.37
C ILE A 23 -17.50 -0.56 8.33
N GLY A 24 -16.68 -0.35 7.29
CA GLY A 24 -16.87 0.75 6.35
C GLY A 24 -17.63 0.40 5.07
N MET A 25 -17.68 -0.89 4.69
CA MET A 25 -18.22 -1.30 3.38
C MET A 25 -19.41 -2.25 3.52
N TYR A 26 -19.37 -3.16 4.48
CA TYR A 26 -20.43 -4.11 4.77
C TYR A 26 -21.80 -3.46 5.05
N PRO A 27 -21.93 -2.36 5.83
CA PRO A 27 -23.25 -1.80 6.12
C PRO A 27 -23.90 -1.05 4.94
N GLU A 28 -23.11 -0.47 4.02
CA GLU A 28 -23.64 0.34 2.92
C GLU A 28 -23.74 -0.44 1.59
N HIS A 29 -22.96 -1.51 1.42
CA HIS A 29 -22.81 -2.20 0.15
C HIS A 29 -22.90 -3.73 0.30
N ILE A 30 -24.08 -4.22 0.67
CA ILE A 30 -24.36 -5.67 0.82
C ILE A 30 -24.11 -6.46 -0.49
N LEU A 31 -24.20 -5.80 -1.65
CA LEU A 31 -23.99 -6.39 -2.99
C LEU A 31 -22.52 -6.43 -3.43
N LEU A 32 -21.59 -5.99 -2.57
CA LEU A 32 -20.20 -5.86 -2.95
C LEU A 32 -19.57 -7.23 -3.19
N ASN A 33 -19.02 -7.43 -4.39
CA ASN A 33 -18.40 -8.70 -4.74
C ASN A 33 -17.09 -8.92 -3.96
N TYR A 34 -17.13 -9.78 -2.94
CA TYR A 34 -15.98 -10.09 -2.09
C TYR A 34 -14.81 -10.74 -2.85
N TRP A 35 -15.06 -11.41 -3.98
CA TRP A 35 -13.97 -11.91 -4.82
C TRP A 35 -13.18 -10.76 -5.46
N MET A 36 -13.88 -9.72 -5.91
CA MET A 36 -13.26 -8.51 -6.44
C MET A 36 -12.45 -7.77 -5.37
N VAL A 37 -12.94 -7.75 -4.13
CA VAL A 37 -12.20 -7.22 -2.96
C VAL A 37 -10.86 -7.93 -2.79
N VAL A 38 -10.86 -9.26 -2.78
CA VAL A 38 -9.63 -10.06 -2.61
C VAL A 38 -8.66 -9.83 -3.78
N ILE A 39 -9.16 -9.78 -5.01
CA ILE A 39 -8.34 -9.52 -6.21
C ILE A 39 -7.66 -8.16 -6.10
N HIS A 40 -8.39 -7.10 -5.77
CA HIS A 40 -7.85 -5.75 -5.65
C HIS A 40 -6.90 -5.60 -4.47
N TRP A 41 -7.13 -6.35 -3.38
CA TRP A 41 -6.21 -6.43 -2.27
C TRP A 41 -4.85 -7.02 -2.69
N ILE A 42 -4.86 -8.14 -3.44
CA ILE A 42 -3.64 -8.76 -4.00
C ILE A 42 -2.97 -7.80 -4.99
N LEU A 43 -3.76 -7.16 -5.86
CA LEU A 43 -3.27 -6.19 -6.84
C LEU A 43 -2.52 -5.04 -6.16
N GLY A 44 -3.03 -4.53 -5.04
CA GLY A 44 -2.34 -3.52 -4.22
C GLY A 44 -0.95 -3.98 -3.75
N ILE A 45 -0.83 -5.20 -3.24
CA ILE A 45 0.47 -5.77 -2.80
C ILE A 45 1.44 -5.93 -3.97
N VAL A 46 0.95 -6.34 -5.13
CA VAL A 46 1.79 -6.49 -6.34
C VAL A 46 2.24 -5.13 -6.86
N LEU A 47 1.33 -4.16 -6.95
CA LEU A 47 1.63 -2.80 -7.37
C LEU A 47 2.59 -2.11 -6.41
N MET A 48 2.49 -2.36 -5.11
CA MET A 48 3.45 -1.93 -4.10
C MET A 48 4.87 -2.39 -4.46
N HIS A 49 5.06 -3.67 -4.81
CA HIS A 49 6.38 -4.19 -5.21
C HIS A 49 6.90 -3.53 -6.49
N ILE A 50 6.04 -3.17 -7.44
CA ILE A 50 6.45 -2.52 -8.69
C ILE A 50 6.76 -1.04 -8.44
N LEU A 51 5.87 -0.31 -7.77
CA LEU A 51 5.96 1.13 -7.58
C LEU A 51 7.05 1.52 -6.59
N ILE A 52 7.21 0.80 -5.47
CA ILE A 52 8.18 1.17 -4.43
C ILE A 52 9.59 0.74 -4.79
N ILE A 53 9.76 -0.43 -5.42
CA ILE A 53 11.08 -0.94 -5.76
C ILE A 53 11.64 -0.25 -7.01
N ARG A 54 10.77 0.16 -7.96
CA ARG A 54 11.22 0.68 -9.26
C ARG A 54 11.03 2.17 -9.49
N LEU A 55 10.15 2.89 -8.76
CA LEU A 55 10.07 4.34 -8.96
C LEU A 55 11.13 5.10 -8.15
N PRO A 56 11.97 5.92 -8.81
CA PRO A 56 12.98 6.73 -8.15
C PRO A 56 12.39 7.80 -7.22
N LEU A 57 11.12 8.17 -7.44
CA LEU A 57 10.37 9.13 -6.63
C LEU A 57 10.19 8.64 -5.18
N PHE A 58 9.85 7.36 -4.98
CA PHE A 58 9.66 6.77 -3.65
C PHE A 58 10.98 6.39 -2.97
N ASN A 59 12.03 6.11 -3.74
CA ASN A 59 13.35 5.72 -3.21
C ASN A 59 14.01 6.81 -2.34
N ARG A 60 13.55 8.07 -2.42
CA ARG A 60 13.99 9.18 -1.55
C ARG A 60 13.26 9.23 -0.20
N PHE A 61 12.03 8.71 -0.16
CA PHE A 61 11.18 8.72 1.05
C PHE A 61 11.36 7.45 1.90
N TYR A 62 11.87 6.37 1.30
CA TYR A 62 12.22 5.14 2.01
C TYR A 62 13.69 5.12 2.41
N ILE A 63 13.96 4.75 3.66
CA ILE A 63 15.32 4.61 4.19
C ILE A 63 16.04 3.51 3.41
N ASN A 64 17.09 3.84 2.66
CA ASN A 64 17.94 2.86 2.00
C ASN A 64 19.02 2.37 2.99
N ARG A 65 18.77 1.24 3.65
CA ARG A 65 19.67 0.70 4.70
C ARG A 65 21.07 0.33 4.18
N LYS A 66 21.23 0.08 2.87
CA LYS A 66 22.56 -0.13 2.27
C LYS A 66 23.43 1.13 2.33
N LYS A 67 22.84 2.34 2.23
CA LYS A 67 23.59 3.59 2.43
C LYS A 67 23.98 3.81 3.89
N LEU A 68 23.15 3.34 4.85
CA LEU A 68 23.47 3.43 6.29
C LEU A 68 24.70 2.62 6.69
N HIS A 69 24.96 1.48 6.04
CA HIS A 69 26.05 0.62 6.44
C HIS A 69 27.44 1.21 6.12
N TYR A 70 27.51 2.14 5.16
CA TYR A 70 28.76 2.79 4.73
C TYR A 70 28.93 4.22 5.26
N SER A 71 27.90 4.84 5.87
CA SER A 71 27.95 6.21 6.38
C SER A 71 28.15 6.24 7.90
N ILE A 72 29.33 5.84 8.38
CA ILE A 72 29.70 5.90 9.81
C ILE A 72 29.87 7.36 10.30
N VAL A 73 29.85 8.38 9.43
CA VAL A 73 30.29 9.75 9.76
C VAL A 73 29.23 10.85 9.59
N GLN A 74 28.05 10.58 9.03
CA GLN A 74 27.00 11.59 8.97
C GLN A 74 25.71 10.97 9.45
N THR A 75 25.26 11.37 10.63
CA THR A 75 23.88 11.17 11.08
C THR A 75 22.99 11.92 10.09
N PRO A 76 22.31 11.25 9.12
CA PRO A 76 21.33 11.97 8.36
C PRO A 76 20.25 12.36 9.36
N ILE A 77 19.92 13.66 9.41
CA ILE A 77 18.80 14.15 10.20
C ILE A 77 17.58 13.36 9.74
N TYR A 78 17.20 12.36 10.53
CA TYR A 78 16.10 11.45 10.22
C TYR A 78 14.81 12.26 10.28
N LYS A 79 14.37 12.77 9.12
CA LYS A 79 13.07 13.40 8.99
C LYS A 79 11.99 12.34 9.08
N HIS A 80 11.63 11.99 10.30
CA HIS A 80 10.57 11.02 10.64
C HIS A 80 9.25 11.33 9.91
N ALA A 81 9.00 12.59 9.58
CA ALA A 81 7.84 13.02 8.81
C ALA A 81 7.83 12.48 7.36
N GLU A 82 8.97 12.49 6.67
CA GLU A 82 9.06 12.04 5.27
C GLU A 82 8.87 10.51 5.16
N TYR A 83 9.36 9.75 6.14
CA TYR A 83 9.13 8.31 6.23
C TYR A 83 7.66 7.94 6.54
N LYS A 84 6.96 8.77 7.33
CA LYS A 84 5.53 8.57 7.62
C LYS A 84 4.62 8.95 6.44
N ALA A 85 5.08 9.84 5.55
CA ALA A 85 4.33 10.26 4.37
C ALA A 85 4.39 9.24 3.22
N ALA A 86 5.50 8.50 3.11
CA ALA A 86 5.74 7.56 2.02
C ALA A 86 4.63 6.48 1.85
N PRO A 87 4.10 5.87 2.94
CA PRO A 87 3.03 4.89 2.86
C PRO A 87 1.71 5.49 2.38
N VAL A 88 1.37 6.69 2.88
CA VAL A 88 0.16 7.44 2.48
C VAL A 88 0.24 7.80 1.00
N MET A 89 1.38 8.31 0.54
CA MET A 89 1.61 8.65 -0.87
C MET A 89 1.50 7.43 -1.78
N SER A 90 2.07 6.29 -1.36
CA SER A 90 1.98 5.04 -2.15
C SER A 90 0.54 4.54 -2.27
N GLY A 91 -0.24 4.60 -1.19
CA GLY A 91 -1.65 4.23 -1.18
C GLY A 91 -2.49 5.13 -2.08
N LEU A 92 -2.27 6.45 -2.04
CA LEU A 92 -2.97 7.42 -2.90
C LEU A 92 -2.66 7.22 -4.38
N VAL A 93 -1.39 6.94 -4.73
CA VAL A 93 -1.00 6.67 -6.11
C VAL A 93 -1.65 5.39 -6.63
N VAL A 94 -1.65 4.31 -5.84
CA VAL A 94 -2.32 3.06 -6.24
C VAL A 94 -3.82 3.25 -6.34
N PHE A 95 -4.43 3.94 -5.37
CA PHE A 95 -5.86 4.28 -5.41
C PHE A 95 -6.21 5.01 -6.71
N GLY A 96 -5.50 6.09 -7.04
CA GLY A 96 -5.75 6.87 -8.25
C GLY A 96 -5.54 6.05 -9.52
N LEU A 97 -4.48 5.24 -9.59
CA LEU A 97 -4.19 4.39 -10.74
C LEU A 97 -5.29 3.35 -10.95
N VAL A 98 -5.65 2.60 -9.90
CA VAL A 98 -6.66 1.54 -9.97
C VAL A 98 -8.03 2.13 -10.27
N CYS A 99 -8.39 3.26 -9.64
CA CYS A 99 -9.63 3.97 -9.91
C CYS A 99 -9.73 4.43 -11.36
N THR A 100 -8.65 5.00 -11.92
CA THR A 100 -8.60 5.42 -13.34
C THR A 100 -8.75 4.23 -14.27
N VAL A 101 -8.07 3.12 -13.99
CA VAL A 101 -8.17 1.89 -14.79
C VAL A 101 -9.60 1.36 -14.76
N LEU A 102 -10.20 1.18 -13.58
CA LEU A 102 -11.57 0.68 -13.45
C LEU A 102 -12.59 1.58 -14.17
N TYR A 103 -12.42 2.89 -14.06
CA TYR A 103 -13.25 3.87 -14.76
C TYR A 103 -13.13 3.74 -16.29
N VAL A 104 -11.90 3.62 -16.83
CA VAL A 104 -11.67 3.44 -18.28
C VAL A 104 -12.26 2.12 -18.79
N PHE A 105 -12.28 1.07 -17.95
CA PHE A 105 -12.90 -0.20 -18.26
C PHE A 105 -14.43 -0.22 -18.07
N ASN A 106 -15.08 0.93 -17.85
CA ASN A 106 -16.52 1.07 -17.62
C ASN A 106 -17.06 0.24 -16.43
N MET A 107 -16.21 -0.07 -15.45
CA MET A 107 -16.68 -0.61 -14.16
C MET A 107 -17.23 0.56 -13.35
N THR A 108 -18.55 0.77 -13.39
CA THR A 108 -19.22 1.89 -12.70
C THR A 108 -19.78 1.50 -11.33
N GLU A 109 -19.91 0.21 -11.05
CA GLU A 109 -20.39 -0.29 -9.76
C GLU A 109 -19.22 -0.58 -8.82
N PHE A 110 -19.26 0.01 -7.62
CA PHE A 110 -18.33 -0.24 -6.51
C PHE A 110 -16.82 -0.06 -6.86
N TYR A 111 -16.50 0.70 -7.91
CA TYR A 111 -15.12 0.84 -8.39
C TYR A 111 -14.24 1.64 -7.44
N VAL A 112 -14.82 2.60 -6.72
CA VAL A 112 -14.12 3.43 -5.72
C VAL A 112 -13.70 2.55 -4.54
N GLU A 113 -14.57 1.65 -4.14
CA GLU A 113 -14.45 0.67 -3.07
C GLU A 113 -13.34 -0.34 -3.38
N TYR A 114 -13.31 -0.87 -4.59
CA TYR A 114 -12.23 -1.76 -5.05
C TYR A 114 -10.89 -1.03 -5.14
N ALA A 115 -10.87 0.20 -5.66
CA ALA A 115 -9.67 1.03 -5.70
C ALA A 115 -9.18 1.38 -4.28
N PHE A 116 -10.09 1.63 -3.34
CA PHE A 116 -9.79 1.95 -1.95
C PHE A 116 -9.08 0.78 -1.26
N ILE A 117 -9.57 -0.44 -1.44
CA ILE A 117 -8.94 -1.65 -0.89
C ILE A 117 -7.52 -1.84 -1.46
N ALA A 118 -7.33 -1.62 -2.77
CA ALA A 118 -6.02 -1.69 -3.39
C ALA A 118 -5.05 -0.64 -2.81
N GLY A 119 -5.53 0.60 -2.63
CA GLY A 119 -4.76 1.69 -2.01
C GLY A 119 -4.41 1.41 -0.54
N LEU A 120 -5.37 0.93 0.25
CA LEU A 120 -5.18 0.60 1.67
C LEU A 120 -4.19 -0.55 1.85
N SER A 121 -4.33 -1.62 1.06
CA SER A 121 -3.40 -2.76 1.04
C SER A 121 -1.97 -2.30 0.73
N THR A 122 -1.81 -1.45 -0.28
CA THR A 122 -0.52 -0.86 -0.67
C THR A 122 0.07 -0.04 0.48
N GLY A 123 -0.68 0.94 0.99
CA GLY A 123 -0.20 1.84 2.04
C GLY A 123 0.21 1.10 3.31
N ASN A 124 -0.59 0.14 3.75
CA ASN A 124 -0.26 -0.68 4.92
C ASN A 124 1.01 -1.49 4.71
N MET A 125 1.15 -2.16 3.56
CA MET A 125 2.34 -2.96 3.28
C MET A 125 3.59 -2.07 3.13
N SER A 126 3.40 -0.88 2.58
CA SER A 126 4.42 0.14 2.37
C SER A 126 4.99 0.70 3.68
N PHE A 127 4.17 0.86 4.71
CA PHE A 127 4.61 1.30 6.05
C PHE A 127 5.67 0.37 6.65
N TYR A 128 5.53 -0.93 6.43
CA TYR A 128 6.45 -1.94 6.93
C TYR A 128 7.65 -2.20 6.00
N TYR A 129 7.71 -1.50 4.86
CA TYR A 129 8.79 -1.66 3.90
C TYR A 129 9.94 -0.67 4.17
N ALA A 130 10.99 -1.15 4.80
CA ALA A 130 12.30 -0.50 4.79
C ALA A 130 13.22 -1.25 3.80
N PRO A 131 13.66 -0.63 2.69
CA PRO A 131 14.69 -1.19 1.80
C PRO A 131 16.06 -1.30 2.47
#